data_AF-A0A0P4V0V5-F1
#
_entry.id   AF-A0A0P4V0V5-F1
#
_cell.length_a   1.000
_cell.length_b   1.000
_cell.length_c   1.000
_cell.angle_alpha   90.00
_cell.angle_beta   90.00
_cell.angle_gamma   90.00
#
_symmetry.space_group_name_H-M   'P 1'
#
loop_
_entity.id
_entity.type
_entity.pdbx_description
1 polymer ?
#
loop_
_entity_poly.entity_id
_entity_poly.type
_entity_poly.pdbx_seq_one_letter_code
_entity_poly.pdbx_strand_id
1 'polypeptide(L)'
;MPPELETIEATWKQGELLEVTIVDLSDRGDGVGRAGSRVVFVPDTVTGDRAIVRLMHVKPNFAHAKIHELLEASPYGVRPSCIVADKCGGCQWQHVDYEYQLEAKRNQVVQALARIGGFDQAVVDPVFNVSEPLHYRNKATYPLGVSQHRQVQAGYYQKGTHQIVNLNQCPIQDERLNPFLAEIKQDIQRQGWRVYDEKYHRGQLRHLSLRIGQRTGEVLLTLITTDPELPNLESQAQEWLERYPNLVGVSINLQRDRTNTIFGTETYCIAGQPFLSEQFAGLTFHIRADTFFQVHTEQAEALLFAIVEQLKLQGNETFVDAYCGIGTMTLPIAQRVKTAIGIEIQPEAIEQAQQNATLNGIENVSFEVGSVEKVLQSLSVEPDLVMLDPPRKGCDGIVLETLRQQKPKQIVYVSCNPATLARDLKLLCADNAYQLTRVQPADFFPQTAHVECAAFLKRVEE
;
A
#
# COMPACT_ATOMS: atom_id res chain seq x y z
N MET A 1 -20.85 -36.22 -46.49
CA MET A 1 -20.68 -35.27 -45.38
C MET A 1 -19.92 -36.01 -44.29
N PRO A 2 -18.74 -35.54 -43.87
CA PRO A 2 -18.05 -36.10 -42.72
C PRO A 2 -18.86 -35.79 -41.44
N PRO A 3 -18.74 -36.60 -40.38
CA PRO A 3 -19.41 -36.34 -39.12
C PRO A 3 -18.83 -35.07 -38.50
N GLU A 4 -19.71 -34.20 -38.02
CA GLU A 4 -19.35 -33.05 -37.18
C GLU A 4 -18.55 -33.55 -35.98
N LEU A 5 -17.30 -33.09 -35.89
CA LEU A 5 -16.49 -33.21 -34.69
C LEU A 5 -17.13 -32.33 -33.62
N GLU A 6 -17.95 -32.92 -32.77
CA GLU A 6 -18.32 -32.34 -31.48
C GLU A 6 -17.02 -32.07 -30.71
N THR A 7 -16.58 -30.81 -30.69
CA THR A 7 -15.63 -30.33 -29.70
C THR A 7 -16.30 -30.38 -28.34
N ILE A 8 -16.23 -31.53 -27.69
CA ILE A 8 -16.46 -31.65 -26.26
C ILE A 8 -15.42 -30.74 -25.62
N GLU A 9 -15.80 -29.54 -25.16
CA GLU A 9 -14.95 -28.75 -24.28
C GLU A 9 -14.63 -29.63 -23.07
N ALA A 10 -13.43 -30.18 -23.02
CA ALA A 10 -12.96 -30.98 -21.92
C ALA A 10 -13.18 -30.17 -20.63
N THR A 11 -14.08 -30.66 -19.78
CA THR A 11 -14.45 -29.97 -18.56
C THR A 11 -13.28 -30.10 -17.60
N TRP A 12 -12.54 -29.02 -17.38
CA TRP A 12 -11.42 -28.97 -16.43
C TRP A 12 -11.80 -29.59 -15.09
N LYS A 13 -10.98 -30.51 -14.61
CA LYS A 13 -11.12 -31.11 -13.28
C LYS A 13 -10.04 -30.61 -12.34
N GLN A 14 -10.40 -30.44 -11.07
CA GLN A 14 -9.41 -30.17 -10.04
C GLN A 14 -8.39 -31.32 -9.98
N GLY A 15 -7.10 -30.98 -9.95
CA GLY A 15 -5.98 -31.91 -9.97
C GLY A 15 -5.45 -32.23 -11.38
N GLU A 16 -6.16 -31.84 -12.44
CA GLU A 16 -5.73 -32.02 -13.83
C GLU A 16 -4.43 -31.25 -14.11
N LEU A 17 -3.60 -31.81 -14.99
CA LEU A 17 -2.36 -31.20 -15.47
C LEU A 17 -2.59 -30.59 -16.85
N LEU A 18 -2.19 -29.33 -17.03
CA LEU A 18 -2.29 -28.63 -18.30
C LEU A 18 -0.96 -27.95 -18.61
N GLU A 19 -0.56 -27.96 -19.88
CA GLU A 19 0.52 -27.09 -20.34
C GLU A 19 -0.04 -25.68 -20.55
N VAL A 20 0.64 -24.68 -19.98
CA VAL A 20 0.25 -23.28 -20.05
C VAL A 20 1.48 -22.43 -20.34
N THR A 21 1.33 -21.51 -21.30
CA THR A 21 2.29 -20.41 -21.49
C THR A 21 1.74 -19.17 -20.79
N ILE A 22 2.58 -18.53 -19.98
CA ILE A 22 2.25 -17.30 -19.27
C ILE A 22 2.44 -16.12 -20.22
N VAL A 23 1.41 -15.29 -20.36
CA VAL A 23 1.36 -14.20 -21.35
C VAL A 23 1.15 -12.82 -20.71
N ASP A 24 0.76 -12.76 -19.44
CA ASP A 24 0.54 -11.51 -18.70
C ASP A 24 0.71 -11.75 -17.19
N LEU A 25 0.66 -10.67 -16.40
CA LEU A 25 0.70 -10.69 -14.94
C LEU A 25 -0.56 -10.02 -14.36
N SER A 26 -1.22 -10.68 -13.41
CA SER A 26 -2.43 -10.15 -12.76
C SER A 26 -2.11 -9.11 -11.69
N ASP A 27 -3.13 -8.34 -11.29
CA ASP A 27 -3.11 -7.38 -10.17
C ASP A 27 -2.86 -8.03 -8.80
N ARG A 28 -2.96 -9.35 -8.71
CA ARG A 28 -2.60 -10.16 -7.52
C ARG A 28 -1.19 -10.71 -7.55
N GLY A 29 -0.49 -10.51 -8.67
CA GLY A 29 0.87 -10.98 -8.90
C GLY A 29 0.99 -12.40 -9.44
N ASP A 30 -0.13 -13.05 -9.76
CA ASP A 30 -0.12 -14.36 -10.43
C ASP A 30 0.18 -14.18 -11.92
N GLY A 31 0.96 -15.10 -12.50
CA GLY A 31 1.08 -15.22 -13.95
C GLY A 31 -0.24 -15.66 -14.57
N VAL A 32 -0.55 -15.10 -15.72
CA VAL A 32 -1.80 -15.31 -16.44
C VAL A 32 -1.50 -16.01 -17.75
N GLY A 33 -2.03 -17.23 -17.89
CA GLY A 33 -2.03 -17.98 -19.13
C GLY A 33 -3.45 -18.24 -19.63
N ARG A 34 -3.54 -18.84 -20.82
CA ARG A 34 -4.82 -19.27 -21.41
C ARG A 34 -4.71 -20.70 -21.90
N ALA A 35 -5.79 -21.44 -21.71
CA ALA A 35 -6.01 -22.73 -22.35
C ALA A 35 -7.42 -22.70 -22.97
N GLY A 36 -7.46 -22.50 -24.30
CA GLY A 36 -8.69 -22.15 -25.02
C GLY A 36 -9.21 -20.76 -24.62
N SER A 37 -10.51 -20.66 -24.34
CA SER A 37 -11.18 -19.42 -23.93
C SER A 37 -11.00 -19.06 -22.45
N ARG A 38 -10.50 -20.01 -21.64
CA ARG A 38 -10.44 -19.90 -20.18
C ARG A 38 -9.08 -19.40 -19.70
N VAL A 39 -9.10 -18.63 -18.62
CA VAL A 39 -7.91 -18.04 -18.00
C VAL A 39 -7.35 -18.95 -16.92
N VAL A 40 -6.02 -19.10 -16.85
CA VAL A 40 -5.36 -19.85 -15.78
C VAL A 40 -4.41 -18.91 -15.04
N PHE A 41 -4.64 -18.76 -13.72
CA PHE A 41 -3.77 -18.00 -12.83
C PHE A 41 -2.76 -18.95 -12.19
N VAL A 42 -1.47 -18.65 -12.33
CA VAL A 42 -0.36 -19.48 -11.88
C VAL A 42 0.59 -18.60 -11.06
N PRO A 43 0.54 -18.66 -9.71
CA PRO A 43 1.49 -17.96 -8.86
C PRO A 43 2.93 -18.40 -9.13
N ASP A 44 3.90 -17.55 -8.77
CA ASP A 44 5.34 -17.83 -8.88
C ASP A 44 5.84 -18.08 -10.32
N THR A 45 5.12 -17.53 -11.31
CA THR A 45 5.53 -17.49 -12.72
C THR A 45 5.59 -16.06 -13.25
N VAL A 46 6.14 -15.89 -14.44
CA VAL A 46 6.25 -14.61 -15.16
C VAL A 46 5.99 -14.82 -16.66
N THR A 47 5.56 -13.78 -17.37
CA THR A 47 5.37 -13.81 -18.83
C THR A 47 6.55 -14.45 -19.55
N GLY A 48 6.28 -15.37 -20.47
CA GLY A 48 7.29 -16.15 -21.19
C GLY A 48 7.56 -17.53 -20.58
N ASP A 49 7.18 -17.77 -19.32
CA ASP A 49 7.26 -19.12 -18.75
C ASP A 49 6.33 -20.07 -19.51
N ARG A 50 6.83 -21.28 -19.81
CA ARG A 50 6.02 -22.41 -20.24
C ARG A 50 6.10 -23.51 -19.20
N ALA A 51 4.97 -23.93 -18.65
CA ALA A 51 4.94 -24.87 -17.54
C ALA A 51 3.78 -25.87 -17.67
N ILE A 52 4.00 -27.08 -17.16
CA ILE A 52 2.90 -27.96 -16.78
C ILE A 52 2.41 -27.50 -15.41
N VAL A 53 1.13 -27.17 -15.33
CA VAL A 53 0.49 -26.67 -14.10
C VAL A 53 -0.60 -27.63 -13.64
N ARG A 54 -0.76 -27.75 -12.32
CA ARG A 54 -1.83 -28.52 -11.70
C ARG A 54 -2.98 -27.60 -11.30
N LEU A 55 -4.17 -27.85 -11.83
CA LEU A 55 -5.36 -27.10 -11.46
C LEU A 55 -5.73 -27.34 -10.00
N MET A 56 -5.78 -26.27 -9.20
CA MET A 56 -6.09 -26.34 -7.77
C MET A 56 -7.54 -25.98 -7.48
N HIS A 57 -8.09 -25.00 -8.19
CA HIS A 57 -9.49 -24.60 -8.06
C HIS A 57 -10.02 -24.15 -9.41
N VAL A 58 -11.09 -24.79 -9.87
CA VAL A 58 -11.68 -24.58 -11.19
C VAL A 58 -13.00 -23.84 -11.06
N LYS A 59 -13.17 -22.77 -11.83
CA LYS A 59 -14.41 -22.03 -12.04
C LYS A 59 -14.79 -22.07 -13.54
N PRO A 60 -16.02 -21.67 -13.91
CA PRO A 60 -16.47 -21.77 -15.31
C PRO A 60 -15.55 -21.07 -16.34
N ASN A 61 -15.03 -19.89 -15.99
CA ASN A 61 -14.25 -19.06 -16.92
C ASN A 61 -12.74 -19.00 -16.60
N PHE A 62 -12.34 -19.48 -15.42
CA PHE A 62 -10.96 -19.42 -14.99
C PHE A 62 -10.61 -20.53 -14.00
N ALA A 63 -9.32 -20.77 -13.81
CA ALA A 63 -8.81 -21.64 -12.76
C ALA A 63 -7.59 -21.02 -12.07
N HIS A 64 -7.40 -21.38 -10.81
CA HIS A 64 -6.12 -21.21 -10.13
C HIS A 64 -5.35 -22.51 -10.21
N ALA A 65 -4.08 -22.44 -10.56
CA ALA A 65 -3.19 -23.57 -10.68
C ALA A 65 -1.91 -23.33 -9.88
N LYS A 66 -1.10 -24.39 -9.75
CA LYS A 66 0.27 -24.30 -9.23
C LYS A 66 1.23 -24.96 -10.22
N ILE A 67 2.47 -24.50 -10.26
CA ILE A 67 3.51 -25.12 -11.08
C ILE A 67 3.67 -26.58 -10.67
N HIS A 68 3.61 -27.49 -11.65
CA HIS A 68 3.99 -28.88 -11.47
C HIS A 68 5.41 -29.12 -12.01
N GLU A 69 5.69 -28.58 -13.20
CA GLU A 69 6.98 -28.65 -13.87
C GLU A 69 7.16 -27.41 -14.74
N LEU A 70 8.34 -26.76 -14.69
CA LEU A 70 8.69 -25.66 -15.59
C LEU A 70 9.39 -26.26 -16.82
N LEU A 71 8.79 -26.10 -18.00
CA LEU A 71 9.31 -26.62 -19.27
C LEU A 71 10.32 -25.66 -19.90
N GLU A 72 10.03 -24.36 -19.83
CA GLU A 72 10.87 -23.29 -20.34
C GLU A 72 10.75 -22.08 -19.41
N ALA A 73 11.90 -21.60 -18.91
CA ALA A 73 11.95 -20.44 -18.03
C ALA A 73 11.95 -19.16 -18.86
N SER A 74 11.21 -18.16 -18.39
CA SER A 74 11.16 -16.83 -18.98
C SER A 74 12.53 -16.11 -18.92
N PRO A 75 12.87 -15.30 -19.94
CA PRO A 75 14.00 -14.37 -19.85
C PRO A 75 13.82 -13.28 -18.79
N TYR A 76 12.59 -13.03 -18.33
CA TYR A 76 12.27 -12.05 -17.28
C TYR A 76 12.28 -12.67 -15.87
N GLY A 77 12.65 -13.95 -15.74
CA GLY A 77 12.80 -14.62 -14.46
C GLY A 77 14.14 -14.32 -13.80
N VAL A 78 14.12 -13.93 -12.53
CA VAL A 78 15.33 -13.69 -11.72
C VAL A 78 15.28 -14.50 -10.42
N ARG A 79 16.44 -14.70 -9.79
CA ARG A 79 16.50 -15.32 -8.46
C ARG A 79 16.12 -14.28 -7.39
N PRO A 80 15.14 -14.56 -6.51
CA PRO A 80 14.78 -13.65 -5.43
C PRO A 80 15.94 -13.34 -4.48
N SER A 81 16.05 -12.08 -4.05
CA SER A 81 17.00 -11.65 -3.02
C SER A 81 16.63 -12.17 -1.62
N CYS A 82 15.34 -12.43 -1.36
CA CYS A 82 14.87 -13.00 -0.10
C CYS A 82 14.90 -14.53 -0.12
N ILE A 83 15.58 -15.12 0.85
CA ILE A 83 15.71 -16.58 1.02
C ILE A 83 14.39 -17.32 1.30
N VAL A 84 13.31 -16.59 1.59
CA VAL A 84 11.97 -17.14 1.85
C VAL A 84 10.90 -16.53 0.94
N ALA A 85 11.28 -15.95 -0.20
CA ALA A 85 10.35 -15.37 -1.17
C ALA A 85 9.32 -16.39 -1.70
N ASP A 86 9.70 -17.67 -1.75
CA ASP A 86 8.87 -18.81 -2.15
C ASP A 86 7.76 -19.15 -1.14
N LYS A 87 7.89 -18.67 0.11
CA LYS A 87 6.95 -18.97 1.21
C LYS A 87 6.20 -17.73 1.68
N CYS A 88 6.92 -16.63 1.88
CA CYS A 88 6.39 -15.40 2.44
C CYS A 88 5.29 -14.79 1.54
N GLY A 89 4.16 -14.40 2.13
CA GLY A 89 3.08 -13.71 1.41
C GLY A 89 3.32 -12.23 1.14
N GLY A 90 4.47 -11.68 1.56
CA GLY A 90 4.74 -10.24 1.50
C GLY A 90 5.16 -9.70 0.13
N CYS A 91 5.84 -10.50 -0.69
CA CYS A 91 6.30 -10.08 -2.02
C CYS A 91 5.88 -11.11 -3.07
N GLN A 92 5.20 -10.65 -4.11
CA GLN A 92 4.70 -11.52 -5.18
C GLN A 92 5.69 -11.64 -6.33
N TRP A 93 6.59 -10.68 -6.53
CA TRP A 93 7.37 -10.53 -7.77
C TRP A 93 8.89 -10.50 -7.57
N GLN A 94 9.43 -10.96 -6.43
CA GLN A 94 10.90 -11.04 -6.30
C GLN A 94 11.58 -11.97 -7.31
N HIS A 95 10.82 -12.86 -7.95
CA HIS A 95 11.31 -13.71 -9.03
C HIS A 95 11.16 -13.08 -10.42
N VAL A 96 10.66 -11.85 -10.51
CA VAL A 96 10.46 -11.11 -11.77
C VAL A 96 11.52 -10.02 -11.88
N ASP A 97 12.16 -9.92 -13.05
CA ASP A 97 13.08 -8.83 -13.36
C ASP A 97 12.44 -7.46 -13.11
N TYR A 98 13.17 -6.55 -12.47
CA TYR A 98 12.57 -5.31 -11.98
C TYR A 98 12.09 -4.39 -13.09
N GLU A 99 12.82 -4.28 -14.20
CA GLU A 99 12.38 -3.48 -15.35
C GLU A 99 11.08 -4.04 -15.92
N TYR A 100 10.96 -5.37 -15.97
CA TYR A 100 9.72 -6.02 -16.38
C TYR A 100 8.57 -5.82 -15.37
N GLN A 101 8.84 -5.68 -14.07
CA GLN A 101 7.82 -5.31 -13.08
C GLN A 101 7.23 -3.93 -13.42
N LEU A 102 8.05 -2.95 -13.80
CA LEU A 102 7.60 -1.61 -14.17
C LEU A 102 6.74 -1.66 -15.44
N GLU A 103 7.15 -2.43 -16.46
CA GLU A 103 6.34 -2.64 -17.67
C GLU A 103 4.98 -3.28 -17.35
N ALA A 104 4.98 -4.33 -16.52
CA ALA A 104 3.77 -5.02 -16.10
C ALA A 104 2.81 -4.10 -15.33
N LYS A 105 3.33 -3.29 -14.39
CA LYS A 105 2.53 -2.29 -13.65
C LYS A 105 1.91 -1.25 -14.58
N ARG A 106 2.68 -0.73 -15.53
CA ARG A 106 2.15 0.20 -16.55
C ARG A 106 1.03 -0.45 -17.37
N ASN A 107 1.25 -1.68 -17.82
CA ASN A 107 0.26 -2.45 -18.59
C ASN A 107 -1.04 -2.65 -17.78
N GLN A 108 -0.96 -2.92 -16.48
CA GLN A 108 -2.15 -3.02 -15.62
C GLN A 108 -2.98 -1.73 -15.61
N VAL A 109 -2.32 -0.57 -15.54
CA VAL A 109 -2.99 0.74 -15.60
C VAL A 109 -3.64 0.96 -16.96
N VAL A 110 -2.90 0.72 -18.04
CA VAL A 110 -3.41 0.85 -19.43
C VAL A 110 -4.64 -0.05 -19.62
N GLN A 111 -4.56 -1.32 -19.22
CA GLN A 111 -5.67 -2.26 -19.37
C GLN A 111 -6.89 -1.86 -18.54
N ALA A 112 -6.71 -1.37 -17.31
CA ALA A 112 -7.81 -0.90 -16.48
C ALA A 112 -8.51 0.31 -17.09
N LEU A 113 -7.74 1.31 -17.56
CA LEU A 113 -8.26 2.51 -18.20
C LEU A 113 -9.06 2.19 -19.48
N ALA A 114 -8.53 1.30 -20.33
CA ALA A 114 -9.22 0.87 -21.54
C ALA A 114 -10.50 0.07 -21.22
N ARG A 115 -10.37 -1.04 -20.46
CA ARG A 115 -11.47 -2.00 -20.27
C ARG A 115 -12.58 -1.52 -19.34
N ILE A 116 -12.25 -0.73 -18.31
CA ILE A 116 -13.20 -0.27 -17.29
C ILE A 116 -13.58 1.18 -17.55
N GLY A 117 -12.57 2.03 -17.76
CA GLY A 117 -12.75 3.47 -17.94
C GLY A 117 -13.27 3.85 -19.33
N GLY A 118 -12.99 3.05 -20.36
CA GLY A 118 -13.26 3.39 -21.76
C GLY A 118 -12.26 4.39 -22.35
N PHE A 119 -11.06 4.50 -21.77
CA PHE A 119 -10.01 5.43 -22.21
C PHE A 119 -8.93 4.71 -23.04
N ASP A 120 -9.30 4.24 -24.24
CA ASP A 120 -8.39 3.46 -25.11
C ASP A 120 -7.15 4.23 -25.57
N GLN A 121 -7.20 5.57 -25.55
CA GLN A 121 -6.11 6.46 -25.97
C GLN A 121 -5.55 7.30 -24.82
N ALA A 122 -5.78 6.90 -23.56
CA ALA A 122 -5.20 7.61 -22.41
C ALA A 122 -3.66 7.64 -22.49
N VAL A 123 -3.08 8.80 -22.21
CA VAL A 123 -1.63 8.94 -22.05
C VAL A 123 -1.25 8.39 -20.68
N VAL A 124 -0.64 7.21 -20.66
CA VAL A 124 -0.08 6.58 -19.45
C VAL A 124 1.44 6.58 -19.54
N ASP A 125 2.09 7.25 -18.61
CA ASP A 125 3.54 7.37 -18.58
C ASP A 125 4.24 6.07 -18.17
N PRO A 126 5.57 5.96 -18.39
CA PRO A 126 6.39 4.99 -17.69
C PRO A 126 6.17 5.08 -16.17
N VAL A 127 6.19 3.93 -15.50
CA VAL A 127 6.07 3.89 -14.04
C VAL A 127 7.26 4.64 -13.45
N PHE A 128 6.95 5.58 -12.57
CA PHE A 128 7.98 6.34 -11.90
C PHE A 128 8.67 5.46 -10.86
N ASN A 129 9.99 5.45 -10.87
CA ASN A 129 10.85 4.81 -9.87
C ASN A 129 12.10 5.68 -9.67
N VAL A 130 12.48 5.95 -8.42
CA VAL A 130 13.64 6.82 -8.12
C VAL A 130 14.73 6.17 -7.27
N SER A 131 14.50 4.94 -6.81
CA SER A 131 15.42 4.23 -5.92
C SER A 131 15.53 2.75 -6.29
N GLU A 132 16.46 2.07 -5.63
CA GLU A 132 16.56 0.63 -5.63
C GLU A 132 15.23 -0.02 -5.15
N PRO A 133 14.88 -1.21 -5.66
CA PRO A 133 13.61 -1.85 -5.35
C PRO A 133 13.60 -2.59 -3.99
N LEU A 134 14.67 -2.44 -3.21
CA LEU A 134 14.86 -3.06 -1.90
C LEU A 134 15.16 -1.96 -0.88
N HIS A 135 15.10 -2.31 0.40
CA HIS A 135 15.42 -1.40 1.51
C HIS A 135 14.55 -0.14 1.62
N TYR A 136 13.41 -0.10 0.94
CA TYR A 136 12.57 1.08 0.85
C TYR A 136 11.51 1.17 1.95
N ARG A 137 11.14 0.08 2.61
CA ARG A 137 9.93 0.07 3.47
C ARG A 137 10.23 0.62 4.86
N ASN A 138 9.63 1.76 5.19
CA ASN A 138 9.83 2.48 6.46
C ASN A 138 8.90 2.07 7.62
N LYS A 139 7.92 1.19 7.36
CA LYS A 139 7.01 0.64 8.37
C LYS A 139 6.82 -0.85 8.17
N ALA A 140 7.07 -1.61 9.23
CA ALA A 140 6.89 -3.05 9.27
C ALA A 140 6.05 -3.45 10.47
N THR A 141 5.02 -4.28 10.27
CA THR A 141 4.23 -4.86 11.35
C THR A 141 4.19 -6.36 11.19
N TYR A 142 4.61 -7.07 12.23
CA TYR A 142 4.79 -8.50 12.26
C TYR A 142 3.78 -9.14 13.20
N PRO A 143 2.92 -10.08 12.74
CA PRO A 143 2.28 -11.01 13.65
C PRO A 143 3.33 -11.72 14.48
N LEU A 144 3.03 -11.86 15.77
CA LEU A 144 3.80 -12.68 16.69
C LEU A 144 3.15 -14.07 16.78
N GLY A 145 3.98 -15.10 16.87
CA GLY A 145 3.54 -16.46 17.13
C GLY A 145 4.55 -17.21 17.95
N VAL A 146 4.24 -18.49 18.20
CA VAL A 146 5.11 -19.39 18.94
C VAL A 146 5.30 -20.65 18.12
N SER A 147 6.56 -21.02 17.90
CA SER A 147 6.91 -22.27 17.20
C SER A 147 6.56 -23.51 18.03
N GLN A 148 6.62 -24.68 17.40
CA GLN A 148 6.47 -25.97 18.07
C GLN A 148 7.47 -26.18 19.22
N HIS A 149 8.64 -25.52 19.17
CA HIS A 149 9.67 -25.56 20.22
C HIS A 149 9.52 -24.45 21.27
N ARG A 150 8.35 -23.81 21.34
CA ARG A 150 8.05 -22.71 22.27
C ARG A 150 8.97 -21.48 22.16
N GLN A 151 9.48 -21.24 20.96
CA GLN A 151 10.24 -20.03 20.61
C GLN A 151 9.33 -18.99 19.98
N VAL A 152 9.42 -17.74 20.42
CA VAL A 152 8.76 -16.58 19.79
C VAL A 152 9.18 -16.45 18.33
N GLN A 153 8.19 -16.26 17.46
CA GLN A 153 8.36 -16.00 16.03
C GLN A 153 7.76 -14.65 15.69
N ALA A 154 8.41 -13.92 14.79
CA ALA A 154 7.82 -12.76 14.14
C ALA A 154 8.25 -12.75 12.68
N GLY A 155 7.32 -12.37 11.81
CA GLY A 155 7.55 -12.33 10.37
C GLY A 155 6.23 -12.10 9.66
N TYR A 156 6.04 -12.72 8.50
CA TYR A 156 4.81 -12.59 7.73
C TYR A 156 4.12 -13.93 7.55
N TYR A 157 2.83 -13.89 7.26
CA TYR A 157 2.09 -15.09 6.94
C TYR A 157 2.56 -15.69 5.61
N GLN A 158 2.62 -17.04 5.58
CA GLN A 158 2.79 -17.79 4.34
C GLN A 158 1.58 -17.57 3.43
N LYS A 159 1.83 -17.49 2.12
CA LYS A 159 0.80 -17.28 1.07
C LYS A 159 -0.45 -18.14 1.33
N GLY A 160 -1.60 -17.49 1.49
CA GLY A 160 -2.91 -18.15 1.65
C GLY A 160 -3.15 -18.82 3.02
N THR A 161 -2.36 -18.52 4.05
CA THR A 161 -2.49 -19.12 5.39
C THR A 161 -2.30 -18.08 6.50
N HIS A 162 -2.50 -18.48 7.76
CA HIS A 162 -2.06 -17.71 8.95
C HIS A 162 -0.81 -18.35 9.61
N GLN A 163 -0.04 -19.14 8.87
CA GLN A 163 1.22 -19.70 9.38
C GLN A 163 2.35 -18.68 9.23
N ILE A 164 3.08 -18.41 10.31
CA ILE A 164 4.15 -17.41 10.31
C ILE A 164 5.43 -17.98 9.72
N VAL A 165 5.93 -17.33 8.67
CA VAL A 165 7.32 -17.45 8.22
C VAL A 165 8.15 -16.57 9.13
N ASN A 166 8.90 -17.16 10.07
CA ASN A 166 9.74 -16.41 10.99
C ASN A 166 10.90 -15.73 10.24
N LEU A 167 11.09 -14.43 10.48
CA LEU A 167 12.09 -13.59 9.82
C LEU A 167 13.01 -12.94 10.83
N ASN A 168 14.29 -12.83 10.50
CA ASN A 168 15.25 -11.94 11.20
C ASN A 168 15.63 -10.73 10.34
N GLN A 169 15.32 -10.79 9.04
CA GLN A 169 15.58 -9.73 8.09
C GLN A 169 14.55 -9.78 6.98
N CYS A 170 14.24 -8.63 6.39
CA CYS A 170 13.35 -8.52 5.25
C CYS A 170 13.98 -7.58 4.21
N PRO A 171 14.42 -8.08 3.04
CA PRO A 171 15.17 -7.25 2.07
C PRO A 171 14.44 -6.02 1.56
N ILE A 172 13.09 -6.00 1.56
CA ILE A 172 12.33 -4.82 1.12
C ILE A 172 12.23 -3.73 2.18
N GLN A 173 12.60 -4.02 3.43
CA GLN A 173 12.55 -3.07 4.53
C GLN A 173 13.89 -2.41 4.74
N ASP A 174 13.83 -1.20 5.30
CA ASP A 174 15.02 -0.50 5.76
C ASP A 174 15.85 -1.42 6.67
N GLU A 175 17.09 -1.67 6.26
CA GLU A 175 17.94 -2.67 6.90
C GLU A 175 18.26 -2.35 8.36
N ARG A 176 18.14 -1.07 8.75
CA ARG A 176 18.32 -0.62 10.14
C ARG A 176 17.27 -1.21 11.08
N LEU A 177 16.17 -1.74 10.56
CA LEU A 177 15.15 -2.45 11.33
C LEU A 177 15.50 -3.92 11.63
N ASN A 178 16.44 -4.52 10.91
CA ASN A 178 16.79 -5.94 11.07
C ASN A 178 17.27 -6.28 12.50
N PRO A 179 18.17 -5.50 13.15
CA PRO A 179 18.60 -5.76 14.52
C PRO A 179 17.42 -5.74 15.51
N PHE A 180 16.50 -4.78 15.35
CA PHE A 180 15.29 -4.70 16.19
C PHE A 180 14.44 -5.95 16.05
N LEU A 181 14.15 -6.39 14.82
CA LEU A 181 13.37 -7.61 14.58
C LEU A 181 14.04 -8.84 15.20
N ALA A 182 15.35 -9.00 15.05
CA ALA A 182 16.08 -10.16 15.56
C ALA A 182 16.13 -10.19 17.11
N GLU A 183 16.45 -9.06 17.73
CA GLU A 183 16.74 -8.99 19.17
C GLU A 183 15.49 -8.80 20.03
N ILE A 184 14.51 -7.99 19.60
CA ILE A 184 13.29 -7.77 20.39
C ILE A 184 12.51 -9.07 20.57
N LYS A 185 12.52 -9.97 19.58
CA LYS A 185 11.92 -11.31 19.74
C LYS A 185 12.58 -12.09 20.88
N GLN A 186 13.89 -11.99 21.02
CA GLN A 186 14.63 -12.64 22.11
C GLN A 186 14.31 -11.99 23.45
N ASP A 187 14.16 -10.67 23.49
CA ASP A 187 13.74 -9.95 24.70
C ASP A 187 12.31 -10.35 25.11
N ILE A 188 11.35 -10.39 24.18
CA ILE A 188 9.98 -10.88 24.41
C ILE A 188 10.00 -12.31 24.99
N GLN A 189 10.83 -13.19 24.42
CA GLN A 189 11.03 -14.56 24.90
C GLN A 189 11.60 -14.58 26.33
N ARG A 190 12.60 -13.74 26.63
CA ARG A 190 13.26 -13.66 27.95
C ARG A 190 12.35 -13.10 29.03
N GLN A 191 11.51 -12.10 28.69
CA GLN A 191 10.51 -11.54 29.60
C GLN A 191 9.35 -12.51 29.89
N GLY A 192 9.20 -13.56 29.08
CA GLY A 192 8.13 -14.56 29.25
C GLY A 192 6.73 -14.02 28.94
N TRP A 193 6.65 -12.93 28.17
CA TRP A 193 5.37 -12.36 27.77
C TRP A 193 4.59 -13.33 26.88
N ARG A 194 3.28 -13.44 27.14
CA ARG A 194 2.43 -14.40 26.43
C ARG A 194 2.08 -13.85 25.06
N VAL A 195 2.57 -14.50 24.00
CA VAL A 195 2.13 -14.24 22.63
C VAL A 195 0.69 -14.74 22.43
N TYR A 196 -0.08 -13.98 21.66
CA TYR A 196 -1.47 -14.25 21.35
C TYR A 196 -1.62 -15.43 20.39
N ASP A 197 -2.49 -16.36 20.75
CA ASP A 197 -2.91 -17.48 19.91
C ASP A 197 -4.31 -17.17 19.33
N GLU A 198 -4.36 -16.95 18.01
CA GLU A 198 -5.60 -16.60 17.30
C GLU A 198 -6.64 -17.73 17.32
N LYS A 199 -6.21 -19.00 17.36
CA LYS A 199 -7.11 -20.15 17.35
C LYS A 199 -7.86 -20.29 18.68
N TYR A 200 -7.18 -20.05 19.79
CA TYR A 200 -7.77 -20.18 21.13
C TYR A 200 -8.17 -18.84 21.75
N HIS A 201 -7.81 -17.72 21.11
CA HIS A 201 -7.99 -16.36 21.60
C HIS A 201 -7.44 -16.16 23.03
N ARG A 202 -6.18 -16.58 23.25
CA ARG A 202 -5.48 -16.49 24.54
C ARG A 202 -4.09 -15.89 24.35
N GLY A 203 -3.57 -15.22 25.39
CA GLY A 203 -2.29 -14.50 25.33
C GLY A 203 -2.51 -13.00 25.19
N GLN A 204 -1.42 -12.23 25.15
CA GLN A 204 -1.42 -10.77 25.24
C GLN A 204 -0.87 -10.14 23.96
N LEU A 205 0.39 -10.46 23.60
CA LEU A 205 1.09 -9.83 22.48
C LEU A 205 0.65 -10.38 21.12
N ARG A 206 0.04 -9.54 20.29
CA ARG A 206 -0.45 -9.90 18.96
C ARG A 206 0.56 -9.61 17.85
N HIS A 207 1.12 -8.40 17.88
CA HIS A 207 2.02 -7.94 16.83
C HIS A 207 3.16 -7.09 17.40
N LEU A 208 4.24 -7.05 16.64
CA LEU A 208 5.37 -6.14 16.81
C LEU A 208 5.37 -5.19 15.61
N SER A 209 5.30 -3.89 15.84
CA SER A 209 5.44 -2.89 14.78
C SER A 209 6.70 -2.06 14.97
N LEU A 210 7.40 -1.84 13.87
CA LEU A 210 8.56 -0.97 13.78
C LEU A 210 8.28 0.09 12.71
N ARG A 211 8.63 1.33 13.01
CA ARG A 211 8.64 2.42 12.04
C ARG A 211 10.00 3.11 12.10
N ILE A 212 10.50 3.58 10.97
CA ILE A 212 11.72 4.37 10.88
C ILE A 212 11.46 5.62 10.03
N GLY A 213 11.97 6.78 10.43
CA GLY A 213 12.13 7.91 9.52
C GLY A 213 13.31 7.60 8.60
N GLN A 214 13.08 7.46 7.30
CA GLN A 214 14.15 7.12 6.34
C GLN A 214 15.26 8.16 6.36
N ARG A 215 14.90 9.45 6.42
CA ARG A 215 15.86 10.57 6.35
C ARG A 215 16.53 10.85 7.68
N THR A 216 15.84 10.63 8.79
CA THR A 216 16.32 10.94 10.15
C THR A 216 16.99 9.74 10.82
N GLY A 217 16.57 8.53 10.47
CA GLY A 217 16.95 7.28 11.13
C GLY A 217 16.23 7.03 12.46
N GLU A 218 15.35 7.92 12.91
CA GLU A 218 14.58 7.74 14.15
C GLU A 218 13.63 6.56 14.03
N VAL A 219 13.55 5.74 15.09
CA VAL A 219 12.75 4.51 15.12
C VAL A 219 11.69 4.59 16.21
N LEU A 220 10.48 4.15 15.88
CA LEU A 220 9.44 3.81 16.86
C LEU A 220 9.23 2.31 16.94
N LEU A 221 9.20 1.82 18.18
CA LEU A 221 8.79 0.48 18.51
C LEU A 221 7.35 0.51 19.04
N THR A 222 6.49 -0.38 18.57
CA THR A 222 5.13 -0.53 19.11
C THR A 222 4.78 -1.99 19.33
N LEU A 223 4.36 -2.31 20.56
CA LEU A 223 3.81 -3.62 20.91
C LEU A 223 2.28 -3.55 20.83
N ILE A 224 1.69 -4.37 19.97
CA ILE A 224 0.24 -4.48 19.86
C ILE A 224 -0.20 -5.60 20.79
N THR A 225 -1.01 -5.27 21.79
CA THR A 225 -1.39 -6.18 22.87
C THR A 225 -2.89 -6.16 23.15
N THR A 226 -3.45 -7.26 23.63
CA THR A 226 -4.83 -7.28 24.18
C THR A 226 -4.89 -6.66 25.58
N ASP A 227 -3.74 -6.53 26.26
CA ASP A 227 -3.63 -6.14 27.66
C ASP A 227 -2.38 -5.27 27.87
N PRO A 228 -2.52 -4.01 28.36
CA PRO A 228 -1.37 -3.13 28.61
C PRO A 228 -0.43 -3.65 29.71
N GLU A 229 -0.90 -4.49 30.63
CA GLU A 229 -0.14 -4.92 31.80
C GLU A 229 0.82 -6.08 31.47
N LEU A 230 1.89 -5.75 30.73
CA LEU A 230 3.00 -6.66 30.51
C LEU A 230 4.04 -6.51 31.65
N PRO A 231 4.42 -7.61 32.34
CA PRO A 231 5.39 -7.55 33.42
C PRO A 231 6.71 -6.90 32.99
N ASN A 232 7.25 -5.99 33.82
CA ASN A 232 8.52 -5.28 33.59
C ASN A 232 8.60 -4.46 32.29
N LEU A 233 7.47 -4.15 31.65
CA LEU A 233 7.44 -3.49 30.34
C LEU A 233 8.15 -2.13 30.33
N GLU A 234 7.90 -1.26 31.31
CA GLU A 234 8.55 0.06 31.38
C GLU A 234 10.07 -0.06 31.52
N SER A 235 10.55 -0.98 32.37
CA SER A 235 11.98 -1.25 32.53
C SER A 235 12.59 -1.79 31.24
N GLN A 236 11.92 -2.73 30.57
CA GLN A 236 12.41 -3.27 29.30
C GLN A 236 12.40 -2.21 28.18
N ALA A 237 11.43 -1.31 28.18
CA ALA A 237 11.36 -0.20 27.24
C ALA A 237 12.53 0.78 27.43
N GLN A 238 12.88 1.08 28.68
CA GLN A 238 14.06 1.90 29.00
C GLN A 238 15.36 1.22 28.54
N GLU A 239 15.51 -0.09 28.78
CA GLU A 239 16.66 -0.85 28.27
C GLU A 239 16.76 -0.81 26.74
N TRP A 240 15.64 -0.82 26.00
CA TRP A 240 15.65 -0.71 24.55
C TRP A 240 16.09 0.68 24.08
N LEU A 241 15.63 1.75 24.74
CA LEU A 241 16.06 3.12 24.43
C LEU A 241 17.58 3.29 24.67
N GLU A 242 18.11 2.69 25.73
CA GLU A 242 19.55 2.72 26.02
C GLU A 242 20.36 1.88 25.04
N ARG A 243 19.83 0.71 24.63
CA ARG A 243 20.50 -0.21 23.70
C ARG A 243 20.53 0.32 22.27
N TYR A 244 19.50 1.06 21.85
CA TYR A 244 19.32 1.52 20.48
C TYR A 244 19.24 3.05 20.43
N PRO A 245 20.36 3.75 20.14
CA PRO A 245 20.39 5.23 20.15
C PRO A 245 19.37 5.90 19.22
N ASN A 246 18.99 5.21 18.15
CA ASN A 246 18.01 5.72 17.18
C ASN A 246 16.56 5.39 17.56
N LEU A 247 16.31 4.58 18.60
CA LEU A 247 14.97 4.33 19.10
C LEU A 247 14.53 5.54 19.92
N VAL A 248 13.59 6.32 19.39
CA VAL A 248 13.14 7.54 20.05
C VAL A 248 11.93 7.32 20.94
N GLY A 249 11.20 6.21 20.73
CA GLY A 249 9.97 5.93 21.45
C GLY A 249 9.57 4.47 21.43
N VAL A 250 8.98 4.03 22.55
CA VAL A 250 8.33 2.74 22.71
C VAL A 250 6.88 2.98 23.08
N SER A 251 5.97 2.38 22.31
CA SER A 251 4.54 2.49 22.50
C SER A 251 3.89 1.12 22.68
N ILE A 252 2.71 1.13 23.29
CA ILE A 252 1.76 0.01 23.24
C ILE A 252 0.51 0.46 22.48
N ASN A 253 -0.10 -0.46 21.75
CA ASN A 253 -1.42 -0.26 21.17
C ASN A 253 -2.35 -1.38 21.64
N LEU A 254 -3.56 -1.01 22.08
CA LEU A 254 -4.52 -1.94 22.65
C LEU A 254 -5.49 -2.45 21.59
N GLN A 255 -5.40 -3.74 21.26
CA GLN A 255 -6.22 -4.41 20.26
C GLN A 255 -6.86 -5.68 20.86
N ARG A 256 -7.96 -5.46 21.60
CA ARG A 256 -8.72 -6.48 22.35
C ARG A 256 -9.67 -7.31 21.46
N ASP A 257 -9.99 -6.82 20.27
CA ASP A 257 -11.07 -7.37 19.45
C ASP A 257 -10.63 -8.58 18.63
N ARG A 258 -11.58 -9.50 18.39
CA ARG A 258 -11.37 -10.68 17.53
C ARG A 258 -11.57 -10.29 16.06
N THR A 259 -10.64 -9.49 15.56
CA THR A 259 -10.64 -8.94 14.19
C THR A 259 -9.26 -9.05 13.55
N ASN A 260 -9.25 -8.94 12.22
CA ASN A 260 -8.05 -8.83 11.40
C ASN A 260 -7.44 -7.42 11.44
N THR A 261 -8.13 -6.43 12.02
CA THR A 261 -7.55 -5.10 12.26
C THR A 261 -6.36 -5.23 13.20
N ILE A 262 -5.20 -4.73 12.76
CA ILE A 262 -3.93 -4.89 13.50
C ILE A 262 -3.86 -3.95 14.69
N PHE A 263 -4.14 -2.66 14.49
CA PHE A 263 -4.15 -1.66 15.55
C PHE A 263 -5.57 -1.55 16.13
N GLY A 264 -5.70 -1.37 17.44
CA GLY A 264 -6.93 -0.89 18.04
C GLY A 264 -6.92 0.63 18.16
N THR A 265 -7.88 1.16 18.92
CA THR A 265 -8.17 2.60 18.98
C THR A 265 -7.30 3.39 19.96
N GLU A 266 -6.56 2.71 20.83
CA GLU A 266 -5.79 3.33 21.91
C GLU A 266 -4.31 3.00 21.75
N THR A 267 -3.48 4.03 21.63
CA THR A 267 -2.01 3.94 21.58
C THR A 267 -1.40 4.79 22.70
N TYR A 268 -0.52 4.21 23.50
CA TYR A 268 0.16 4.89 24.61
C TYR A 268 1.67 4.82 24.43
N CYS A 269 2.36 5.95 24.55
CA CYS A 269 3.82 5.96 24.71
C CYS A 269 4.16 5.53 26.14
N ILE A 270 5.00 4.52 26.29
CA ILE A 270 5.45 4.00 27.58
C ILE A 270 6.85 4.47 27.94
N ALA A 271 7.68 4.82 26.95
CA ALA A 271 9.01 5.37 27.16
C ALA A 271 9.45 6.20 25.94
N GLY A 272 10.18 7.29 26.17
CA GLY A 272 10.64 8.18 25.11
C GLY A 272 9.53 9.06 24.53
N GLN A 273 9.49 9.18 23.21
CA GLN A 273 8.57 10.07 22.49
C GLN A 273 7.42 9.29 21.82
N PRO A 274 6.21 9.87 21.72
CA PRO A 274 5.06 9.21 21.08
C PRO A 274 5.11 9.20 19.55
N PHE A 275 6.09 9.89 18.96
CA PHE A 275 6.28 10.04 17.52
C PHE A 275 7.76 9.88 17.14
N LEU A 276 8.02 9.62 15.86
CA LEU A 276 9.32 9.89 15.24
C LEU A 276 9.19 11.10 14.31
N SER A 277 10.32 11.74 14.04
CA SER A 277 10.47 12.79 13.04
C SER A 277 10.91 12.18 11.71
N GLU A 278 10.30 12.62 10.61
CA GLU A 278 10.69 12.27 9.24
C GLU A 278 10.76 13.54 8.39
N GLN A 279 11.65 13.55 7.40
CA GLN A 279 11.69 14.62 6.40
C GLN A 279 10.95 14.17 5.14
N PHE A 280 10.02 15.00 4.65
CA PHE A 280 9.26 14.75 3.43
C PHE A 280 9.03 16.05 2.67
N ALA A 281 9.46 16.09 1.41
CA ALA A 281 9.32 17.24 0.50
C ALA A 281 9.84 18.56 1.09
N GLY A 282 10.94 18.49 1.85
CA GLY A 282 11.56 19.65 2.52
C GLY A 282 10.89 20.08 3.83
N LEU A 283 9.87 19.35 4.29
CA LEU A 283 9.17 19.59 5.55
C LEU A 283 9.51 18.52 6.59
N THR A 284 9.32 18.84 7.87
CA THR A 284 9.40 17.89 8.98
C THR A 284 8.03 17.41 9.38
N PHE A 285 7.83 16.10 9.52
CA PHE A 285 6.59 15.50 10.01
C PHE A 285 6.86 14.73 11.29
N HIS A 286 6.04 14.97 12.31
CA HIS A 286 5.91 14.06 13.44
C HIS A 286 4.93 12.95 13.07
N ILE A 287 5.36 11.71 13.23
CA ILE A 287 4.62 10.53 12.82
C ILE A 287 4.44 9.59 14.02
N ARG A 288 3.19 9.44 14.49
CA ARG A 288 2.82 8.46 15.53
C ARG A 288 2.79 7.02 15.00
N ALA A 289 2.73 6.04 15.89
CA ALA A 289 2.78 4.61 15.56
C ALA A 289 1.60 4.12 14.68
N ASP A 290 0.39 4.55 15.03
CA ASP A 290 -0.89 4.20 14.39
C ASP A 290 -1.18 5.02 13.13
N THR A 291 -0.44 6.10 12.93
CA THR A 291 -0.68 7.07 11.86
C THR A 291 -0.31 6.51 10.48
N PHE A 292 -1.15 6.78 9.49
CA PHE A 292 -0.82 6.47 8.10
C PHE A 292 0.26 7.44 7.58
N PHE A 293 1.26 6.88 6.90
CA PHE A 293 2.26 7.62 6.15
C PHE A 293 2.74 6.69 5.03
N GLN A 294 3.19 7.26 3.92
CA GLN A 294 3.64 6.47 2.78
C GLN A 294 4.85 5.62 3.18
N VAL A 295 4.80 4.32 2.86
CA VAL A 295 5.84 3.38 3.33
C VAL A 295 7.15 3.49 2.56
N HIS A 296 7.14 4.22 1.45
CA HIS A 296 8.28 4.49 0.59
C HIS A 296 8.42 6.01 0.46
N THR A 297 9.20 6.63 1.35
CA THR A 297 9.30 8.10 1.44
C THR A 297 9.78 8.70 0.12
N GLU A 298 10.89 8.21 -0.43
CA GLU A 298 11.49 8.76 -1.66
C GLU A 298 10.53 8.73 -2.86
N GLN A 299 9.85 7.61 -3.07
CA GLN A 299 8.91 7.47 -4.17
C GLN A 299 7.68 8.38 -4.02
N ALA A 300 7.19 8.54 -2.80
CA ALA A 300 6.07 9.44 -2.52
C ALA A 300 6.45 10.92 -2.72
N GLU A 301 7.65 11.34 -2.30
CA GLU A 301 8.18 12.68 -2.58
C GLU A 301 8.24 12.92 -4.09
N ALA A 302 8.74 11.91 -4.81
CA ALA A 302 8.95 12.01 -6.24
C ALA A 302 7.60 12.12 -7.00
N LEU A 303 6.57 11.35 -6.62
CA LEU A 303 5.22 11.50 -7.18
C LEU A 303 4.62 12.87 -6.84
N LEU A 304 4.79 13.36 -5.61
CA LEU A 304 4.34 14.70 -5.22
C LEU A 304 4.98 15.78 -6.11
N PHE A 305 6.29 15.71 -6.36
CA PHE A 305 6.96 16.67 -7.22
C PHE A 305 6.43 16.63 -8.66
N ALA A 306 6.19 15.43 -9.20
CA ALA A 306 5.56 15.28 -10.51
C ALA A 306 4.15 15.88 -10.53
N ILE A 307 3.33 15.65 -9.49
CA ILE A 307 2.00 16.26 -9.35
C ILE A 307 2.12 17.79 -9.39
N VAL A 308 2.96 18.36 -8.53
CA VAL A 308 3.11 19.81 -8.41
C VAL A 308 3.62 20.45 -9.71
N GLU A 309 4.55 19.80 -10.41
CA GLU A 309 5.03 20.25 -11.73
C GLU A 309 3.90 20.27 -12.76
N GLN A 310 3.06 19.22 -12.81
CA GLN A 310 1.94 19.13 -13.74
C GLN A 310 0.83 20.15 -13.44
N LEU A 311 0.62 20.46 -12.16
CA LEU A 311 -0.40 21.42 -11.74
C LEU A 311 -0.09 22.85 -12.20
N LYS A 312 1.18 23.20 -12.40
CA LYS A 312 1.61 24.55 -12.83
C LYS A 312 1.00 25.66 -11.95
N LEU A 313 1.04 25.47 -10.64
CA LEU A 313 0.48 26.38 -9.65
C LEU A 313 1.07 27.80 -9.81
N GLN A 314 0.22 28.81 -9.74
CA GLN A 314 0.54 30.23 -9.86
C GLN A 314 0.59 30.93 -8.49
N GLY A 315 0.16 30.27 -7.42
CA GLY A 315 0.15 30.81 -6.06
C GLY A 315 -1.14 31.56 -5.71
N ASN A 316 -2.14 31.56 -6.59
CA ASN A 316 -3.44 32.20 -6.36
C ASN A 316 -4.57 31.21 -6.11
N GLU A 317 -4.29 29.91 -6.23
CA GLU A 317 -5.27 28.83 -6.18
C GLU A 317 -5.81 28.58 -4.76
N THR A 318 -7.09 28.20 -4.69
CA THR A 318 -7.68 27.54 -3.53
C THR A 318 -7.61 26.03 -3.74
N PHE A 319 -6.82 25.36 -2.89
CA PHE A 319 -6.57 23.92 -2.97
C PHE A 319 -7.37 23.15 -1.92
N VAL A 320 -8.00 22.05 -2.31
CA VAL A 320 -8.63 21.09 -1.39
C VAL A 320 -7.95 19.73 -1.50
N ASP A 321 -7.49 19.21 -0.37
CA ASP A 321 -7.03 17.84 -0.21
C ASP A 321 -8.13 17.03 0.51
N ALA A 322 -8.83 16.19 -0.24
CA ALA A 322 -10.04 15.53 0.25
C ALA A 322 -9.76 14.36 1.21
N TYR A 323 -8.52 13.87 1.32
CA TYR A 323 -8.17 12.74 2.18
C TYR A 323 -6.80 13.01 2.82
N CYS A 324 -6.70 14.13 3.54
CA CYS A 324 -5.41 14.75 3.82
C CYS A 324 -4.56 13.98 4.84
N GLY A 325 -5.16 13.09 5.64
CA GLY A 325 -4.47 12.41 6.73
C GLY A 325 -3.80 13.41 7.68
N ILE A 326 -2.47 13.31 7.82
CA ILE A 326 -1.66 14.23 8.63
C ILE A 326 -1.10 15.43 7.86
N GLY A 327 -1.64 15.70 6.67
CA GLY A 327 -1.21 16.80 5.80
C GLY A 327 0.04 16.48 4.96
N THR A 328 0.39 15.21 4.76
CA THR A 328 1.62 14.80 4.06
C THR A 328 1.71 15.39 2.65
N MET A 329 0.60 15.39 1.90
CA MET A 329 0.52 16.01 0.58
C MET A 329 0.03 17.46 0.66
N THR A 330 -0.85 17.76 1.62
CA THR A 330 -1.44 19.09 1.80
C THR A 330 -0.40 20.17 2.09
N LEU A 331 0.50 19.92 3.03
CA LEU A 331 1.44 20.92 3.54
C LEU A 331 2.49 21.34 2.49
N PRO A 332 3.13 20.42 1.74
CA PRO A 332 4.03 20.82 0.66
C PRO A 332 3.32 21.62 -0.45
N ILE A 333 2.07 21.29 -0.78
CA ILE A 333 1.28 22.01 -1.78
C ILE A 333 0.86 23.39 -1.26
N ALA A 334 0.53 23.49 0.03
CA ALA A 334 0.16 24.74 0.70
C ALA A 334 1.21 25.84 0.51
N GLN A 335 2.50 25.48 0.46
CA GLN A 335 3.59 26.44 0.19
C GLN A 335 3.55 27.10 -1.20
N ARG A 336 2.71 26.61 -2.12
CA ARG A 336 2.65 27.05 -3.53
C ARG A 336 1.27 27.52 -3.97
N VAL A 337 0.32 27.64 -3.06
CA VAL A 337 -1.06 28.08 -3.35
C VAL A 337 -1.45 29.21 -2.41
N LYS A 338 -2.57 29.88 -2.70
CA LYS A 338 -3.07 30.95 -1.84
C LYS A 338 -3.53 30.40 -0.51
N THR A 339 -4.35 29.35 -0.55
CA THR A 339 -4.85 28.67 0.64
C THR A 339 -5.12 27.19 0.35
N ALA A 340 -4.93 26.35 1.35
CA ALA A 340 -5.19 24.92 1.31
C ALA A 340 -6.21 24.51 2.36
N ILE A 341 -7.07 23.56 2.03
CA ILE A 341 -8.05 22.96 2.94
C ILE A 341 -7.85 21.45 2.94
N GLY A 342 -7.48 20.87 4.08
CA GLY A 342 -7.40 19.42 4.25
C GLY A 342 -8.69 18.86 4.88
N ILE A 343 -9.23 17.79 4.32
CA ILE A 343 -10.40 17.09 4.85
C ILE A 343 -9.98 15.68 5.27
N GLU A 344 -10.33 15.27 6.48
CA GLU A 344 -10.05 13.93 6.98
C GLU A 344 -11.11 13.51 8.00
N ILE A 345 -11.47 12.22 8.02
CA ILE A 345 -12.53 11.71 8.87
C ILE A 345 -12.03 11.46 10.31
N GLN A 346 -10.72 11.23 10.49
CA GLN A 346 -10.10 10.95 11.78
C GLN A 346 -9.65 12.25 12.49
N PRO A 347 -10.25 12.61 13.65
CA PRO A 347 -9.85 13.79 14.41
C PRO A 347 -8.36 13.81 14.80
N GLU A 348 -7.79 12.65 15.15
CA GLU A 348 -6.41 12.50 15.58
C GLU A 348 -5.42 12.76 14.42
N ALA A 349 -5.82 12.44 13.19
CA ALA A 349 -5.02 12.76 12.00
C ALA A 349 -5.02 14.28 11.75
N ILE A 350 -6.16 14.95 11.90
CA ILE A 350 -6.26 16.41 11.81
C ILE A 350 -5.46 17.12 12.90
N GLU A 351 -5.52 16.65 14.15
CA GLU A 351 -4.69 17.20 15.23
C GLU A 351 -3.20 17.14 14.86
N GLN A 352 -2.75 16.00 14.32
CA GLN A 352 -1.38 15.87 13.81
C GLN A 352 -1.09 16.77 12.61
N ALA A 353 -2.05 16.93 11.69
CA ALA A 353 -1.90 17.81 10.54
C ALA A 353 -1.70 19.27 10.97
N GLN A 354 -2.45 19.73 11.98
CA GLN A 354 -2.31 21.05 12.59
C GLN A 354 -0.96 21.22 13.31
N GLN A 355 -0.52 20.20 14.04
CA GLN A 355 0.80 20.18 14.68
C GLN A 355 1.92 20.24 13.64
N ASN A 356 1.82 19.47 12.55
CA ASN A 356 2.79 19.49 11.46
C ASN A 356 2.77 20.83 10.69
N ALA A 357 1.60 21.44 10.50
CA ALA A 357 1.49 22.78 9.91
C ALA A 357 2.23 23.81 10.77
N THR A 358 1.99 23.78 12.08
CA THR A 358 2.66 24.65 13.07
C THR A 358 4.17 24.41 13.08
N LEU A 359 4.60 23.15 13.09
CA LEU A 359 6.01 22.74 13.07
C LEU A 359 6.76 23.31 11.87
N ASN A 360 6.10 23.40 10.72
CA ASN A 360 6.69 23.91 9.47
C ASN A 360 6.38 25.39 9.21
N GLY A 361 5.71 26.09 10.13
CA GLY A 361 5.33 27.50 9.96
C GLY A 361 4.38 27.76 8.78
N ILE A 362 3.50 26.80 8.47
CA ILE A 362 2.55 26.89 7.36
C ILE A 362 1.21 27.38 7.91
N GLU A 363 0.88 28.64 7.63
CA GLU A 363 -0.30 29.32 8.20
C GLU A 363 -1.49 29.41 7.23
N ASN A 364 -1.27 29.17 5.93
CA ASN A 364 -2.30 29.29 4.89
C ASN A 364 -3.13 28.01 4.68
N VAL A 365 -3.16 27.13 5.67
CA VAL A 365 -3.90 25.86 5.65
C VAL A 365 -4.97 25.84 6.73
N SER A 366 -6.16 25.35 6.39
CA SER A 366 -7.19 24.98 7.35
C SER A 366 -7.52 23.48 7.22
N PHE A 367 -8.09 22.92 8.28
CA PHE A 367 -8.38 21.50 8.35
C PHE A 367 -9.80 21.27 8.86
N GLU A 368 -10.54 20.39 8.17
CA GLU A 368 -11.92 20.06 8.45
C GLU A 368 -12.05 18.58 8.81
N VAL A 369 -12.63 18.31 9.98
CA VAL A 369 -12.91 16.94 10.44
C VAL A 369 -14.27 16.50 9.90
N GLY A 370 -14.29 15.45 9.09
CA GLY A 370 -15.54 14.86 8.63
C GLY A 370 -15.38 13.96 7.42
N SER A 371 -16.49 13.33 7.05
CA SER A 371 -16.56 12.54 5.82
C SER A 371 -16.52 13.48 4.61
N VAL A 372 -15.68 13.17 3.62
CA VAL A 372 -15.47 13.97 2.41
C VAL A 372 -16.78 14.33 1.72
N GLU A 373 -17.70 13.37 1.62
CA GLU A 373 -19.02 13.51 1.01
C GLU A 373 -19.79 14.70 1.59
N LYS A 374 -19.70 14.90 2.91
CA LYS A 374 -20.42 15.95 3.63
C LYS A 374 -19.65 17.27 3.60
N VAL A 375 -18.37 17.23 3.94
CA VAL A 375 -17.55 18.43 4.08
C VAL A 375 -17.44 19.14 2.73
N LEU A 376 -17.14 18.40 1.65
CA LEU A 376 -16.98 18.93 0.30
C LEU A 376 -18.24 19.64 -0.21
N GLN A 377 -19.44 19.11 0.07
CA GLN A 377 -20.71 19.74 -0.29
C GLN A 377 -20.99 21.04 0.48
N SER A 378 -20.48 21.12 1.72
CA SER A 378 -20.69 22.26 2.61
C SER A 378 -19.58 23.32 2.56
N LEU A 379 -18.54 23.12 1.74
CA LEU A 379 -17.46 24.09 1.61
C LEU A 379 -18.01 25.46 1.19
N SER A 380 -17.64 26.48 1.94
CA SER A 380 -18.04 27.87 1.68
C SER A 380 -17.27 28.51 0.52
N VAL A 381 -16.20 27.86 0.06
CA VAL A 381 -15.33 28.32 -1.02
C VAL A 381 -15.37 27.34 -2.18
N GLU A 382 -15.36 27.88 -3.40
CA GLU A 382 -15.22 27.08 -4.61
C GLU A 382 -13.72 26.78 -4.84
N PRO A 383 -13.30 25.50 -4.85
CA PRO A 383 -11.89 25.16 -5.06
C PRO A 383 -11.48 25.35 -6.53
N ASP A 384 -10.25 25.83 -6.75
CA ASP A 384 -9.61 25.82 -8.07
C ASP A 384 -9.08 24.42 -8.41
N LEU A 385 -8.56 23.73 -7.40
CA LEU A 385 -7.93 22.42 -7.49
C LEU A 385 -8.42 21.51 -6.37
N VAL A 386 -8.78 20.27 -6.72
CA VAL A 386 -9.06 19.22 -5.74
C VAL A 386 -8.10 18.04 -5.96
N MET A 387 -7.49 17.56 -4.88
CA MET A 387 -6.76 16.30 -4.87
C MET A 387 -7.55 15.23 -4.11
N LEU A 388 -7.61 14.03 -4.68
CA LEU A 388 -8.26 12.86 -4.12
C LEU A 388 -7.20 11.79 -3.86
N ASP A 389 -7.16 11.20 -2.68
CA ASP A 389 -6.40 9.98 -2.35
C ASP A 389 -7.29 9.01 -1.54
N PRO A 390 -8.36 8.47 -2.16
CA PRO A 390 -9.33 7.65 -1.45
C PRO A 390 -8.78 6.26 -1.10
N PRO A 391 -9.46 5.52 -0.18
CA PRO A 391 -9.15 4.13 0.07
C PRO A 391 -9.29 3.25 -1.18
N ARG A 392 -8.80 2.00 -1.12
CA ARG A 392 -8.81 1.00 -2.21
C ARG A 392 -10.16 0.76 -2.93
N LYS A 393 -11.29 1.16 -2.32
CA LYS A 393 -12.63 1.08 -2.92
C LYS A 393 -12.94 2.23 -3.89
N GLY A 394 -12.08 3.25 -3.97
CA GLY A 394 -12.29 4.51 -4.68
C GLY A 394 -13.11 5.52 -3.89
N CYS A 395 -13.49 6.61 -4.55
CA CYS A 395 -14.35 7.65 -4.00
C CYS A 395 -15.80 7.15 -3.86
N ASP A 396 -16.52 7.74 -2.90
CA ASP A 396 -17.97 7.61 -2.87
C ASP A 396 -18.60 8.37 -4.05
N GLY A 397 -19.73 7.87 -4.56
CA GLY A 397 -20.42 8.47 -5.70
C GLY A 397 -20.84 9.93 -5.43
N ILE A 398 -21.17 10.26 -4.19
CA ILE A 398 -21.55 11.62 -3.78
C ILE A 398 -20.37 12.59 -3.96
N VAL A 399 -19.13 12.16 -3.68
CA VAL A 399 -17.93 12.98 -3.90
C VAL A 399 -17.78 13.28 -5.39
N LEU A 400 -17.88 12.24 -6.24
CA LEU A 400 -17.71 12.39 -7.69
C LEU A 400 -18.79 13.30 -8.29
N GLU A 401 -20.04 13.16 -7.85
CA GLU A 401 -21.14 14.01 -8.28
C GLU A 401 -20.94 15.47 -7.85
N THR A 402 -20.53 15.68 -6.59
CA THR A 402 -20.25 17.02 -6.05
C THR A 402 -19.15 17.71 -6.86
N LEU A 403 -18.07 17.01 -7.22
CA LEU A 403 -17.00 17.57 -8.06
C LEU A 403 -17.48 17.91 -9.47
N ARG A 404 -18.37 17.11 -10.07
CA ARG A 404 -18.98 17.43 -11.38
C ARG A 404 -19.92 18.63 -11.32
N GLN A 405 -20.51 18.92 -10.17
CA GLN A 405 -21.37 20.08 -9.95
C GLN A 405 -20.54 21.35 -9.66
N GLN A 406 -19.58 21.27 -8.74
CA GLN A 406 -18.70 22.39 -8.37
C GLN A 406 -17.70 22.75 -9.48
N LYS A 407 -17.33 21.78 -10.32
CA LYS A 407 -16.44 21.94 -11.47
C LYS A 407 -15.13 22.70 -11.15
N PRO A 408 -14.31 22.28 -10.15
CA PRO A 408 -12.95 22.80 -10.00
C PRO A 408 -12.18 22.71 -11.32
N LYS A 409 -11.29 23.67 -11.57
CA LYS A 409 -10.54 23.75 -12.85
C LYS A 409 -9.71 22.50 -13.09
N GLN A 410 -9.13 21.95 -12.03
CA GLN A 410 -8.29 20.77 -12.08
C GLN A 410 -8.65 19.78 -10.97
N ILE A 411 -8.51 18.49 -11.27
CA ILE A 411 -8.58 17.41 -10.28
C ILE A 411 -7.34 16.54 -10.44
N VAL A 412 -6.69 16.21 -9.33
CA VAL A 412 -5.66 15.17 -9.27
C VAL A 412 -6.22 14.00 -8.48
N TYR A 413 -6.32 12.83 -9.11
CA TYR A 413 -6.78 11.62 -8.44
C TYR A 413 -5.60 10.68 -8.24
N VAL A 414 -5.14 10.56 -7.01
CA VAL A 414 -4.16 9.57 -6.53
C VAL A 414 -4.89 8.27 -6.16
N SER A 415 -4.39 7.12 -6.60
CA SER A 415 -5.00 5.83 -6.29
C SER A 415 -3.98 4.70 -6.28
N CYS A 416 -4.14 3.77 -5.33
CA CYS A 416 -3.42 2.50 -5.28
C CYS A 416 -4.13 1.34 -6.00
N ASN A 417 -5.25 1.61 -6.70
CA ASN A 417 -6.04 0.61 -7.40
C ASN A 417 -6.50 1.11 -8.79
N PRO A 418 -5.82 0.66 -9.87
CA PRO A 418 -6.15 1.09 -11.23
C PRO A 418 -7.60 0.81 -11.64
N ALA A 419 -8.22 -0.27 -11.15
CA ALA A 419 -9.58 -0.63 -11.54
C ALA A 419 -10.63 0.34 -10.99
N THR A 420 -10.53 0.70 -9.70
CA THR A 420 -11.42 1.69 -9.10
C THR A 420 -11.12 3.10 -9.60
N LEU A 421 -9.84 3.43 -9.85
CA LEU A 421 -9.46 4.67 -10.51
C LEU A 421 -10.15 4.80 -11.87
N ALA A 422 -10.04 3.80 -12.74
CA ALA A 422 -10.65 3.83 -14.07
C ALA A 422 -12.18 3.97 -14.02
N ARG A 423 -12.85 3.29 -13.07
CA ARG A 423 -14.29 3.45 -12.82
C ARG A 423 -14.64 4.90 -12.46
N ASP A 424 -13.91 5.51 -11.53
CA ASP A 424 -14.24 6.84 -11.02
C ASP A 424 -13.91 7.92 -12.05
N LEU A 425 -12.80 7.77 -12.79
CA LEU A 425 -12.46 8.65 -13.91
C LEU A 425 -13.55 8.66 -14.98
N LYS A 426 -14.14 7.50 -15.29
CA LYS A 426 -15.27 7.43 -16.23
C LYS A 426 -16.46 8.25 -15.77
N LEU A 427 -16.76 8.25 -14.48
CA LEU A 427 -17.84 9.05 -13.90
C LEU A 427 -17.51 10.55 -13.93
N LEU A 428 -16.29 10.93 -13.54
CA LEU A 428 -15.84 12.34 -13.57
C LEU A 428 -15.85 12.91 -14.99
N CYS A 429 -15.42 12.14 -15.99
CA CYS A 429 -15.38 12.56 -17.39
C CYS A 429 -16.74 12.45 -18.11
N ALA A 430 -17.78 11.91 -17.47
CA ALA A 430 -19.10 11.77 -18.08
C ALA A 430 -19.68 13.13 -18.48
N ASP A 431 -20.42 13.16 -19.58
CA ASP A 431 -21.04 14.36 -20.17
C ASP A 431 -20.02 15.47 -20.48
N ASN A 432 -18.77 15.09 -20.77
CA ASN A 432 -17.64 16.00 -20.99
C ASN A 432 -17.41 16.99 -19.84
N ALA A 433 -17.72 16.62 -18.59
CA ALA A 433 -17.45 17.49 -17.44
C ALA A 433 -15.94 17.70 -17.24
N TYR A 434 -15.16 16.64 -17.45
CA TYR A 434 -13.71 16.63 -17.34
C TYR A 434 -13.07 15.87 -18.50
N GLN A 435 -11.84 16.25 -18.82
CA GLN A 435 -10.95 15.51 -19.70
C GLN A 435 -9.80 14.91 -18.87
N LEU A 436 -9.60 13.60 -19.01
CA LEU A 436 -8.39 12.94 -18.53
C LEU A 436 -7.22 13.34 -19.45
N THR A 437 -6.22 14.01 -18.88
CA THR A 437 -5.09 14.53 -19.66
C THR A 437 -3.88 13.60 -19.64
N ARG A 438 -3.61 12.97 -18.50
CA ARG A 438 -2.42 12.13 -18.28
C ARG A 438 -2.63 11.24 -17.05
N VAL A 439 -1.97 10.09 -17.03
CA VAL A 439 -1.84 9.24 -15.84
C VAL A 439 -0.37 8.90 -15.63
N GLN A 440 0.16 9.25 -14.46
CA GLN A 440 1.52 8.94 -14.02
C GLN A 440 1.46 7.81 -12.99
N PRO A 441 1.81 6.56 -13.36
CA PRO A 441 2.01 5.50 -12.39
C PRO A 441 3.32 5.72 -11.60
N ALA A 442 3.41 5.18 -10.39
CA ALA A 442 4.57 5.18 -9.53
C ALA A 442 4.67 3.87 -8.75
N ASP A 443 5.89 3.39 -8.52
CA ASP A 443 6.10 2.13 -7.81
C ASP A 443 6.37 2.34 -6.32
N PHE A 444 5.33 2.48 -5.49
CA PHE A 444 5.53 2.63 -4.03
C PHE A 444 5.80 1.29 -3.36
N PHE A 445 5.55 0.18 -4.06
CA PHE A 445 5.71 -1.18 -3.54
C PHE A 445 6.46 -2.08 -4.53
N PRO A 446 7.75 -1.81 -4.78
CA PRO A 446 8.59 -2.69 -5.57
C PRO A 446 8.51 -4.14 -5.07
N GLN A 447 8.70 -5.11 -5.96
CA GLN A 447 8.61 -6.55 -5.66
C GLN A 447 7.19 -7.05 -5.33
N THR A 448 6.17 -6.20 -5.49
CA THR A 448 4.75 -6.54 -5.39
C THR A 448 4.00 -6.13 -6.65
N ALA A 449 2.78 -6.64 -6.81
CA ALA A 449 1.90 -6.26 -7.93
C ALA A 449 1.21 -4.90 -7.76
N HIS A 450 1.39 -4.21 -6.63
CA HIS A 450 0.75 -2.93 -6.39
C HIS A 450 1.37 -1.82 -7.25
N VAL A 451 0.52 -0.89 -7.69
CA VAL A 451 0.91 0.29 -8.44
C VAL A 451 0.06 1.48 -8.00
N GLU A 452 0.74 2.58 -7.71
CA GLU A 452 0.13 3.86 -7.38
C GLU A 452 0.03 4.68 -8.64
N CYS A 453 -1.01 5.49 -8.77
CA CYS A 453 -1.28 6.29 -9.96
C CYS A 453 -1.73 7.68 -9.55
N ALA A 454 -1.21 8.72 -10.22
CA ALA A 454 -1.82 10.05 -10.23
C ALA A 454 -2.44 10.31 -11.60
N ALA A 455 -3.76 10.47 -11.64
CA ALA A 455 -4.51 10.86 -12.82
C ALA A 455 -4.83 12.36 -12.79
N PHE A 456 -4.57 13.04 -13.90
CA PHE A 456 -4.73 14.49 -14.03
C PHE A 456 -5.95 14.80 -14.90
N LEU A 457 -6.95 15.47 -14.32
CA LEU A 457 -8.13 15.91 -15.03
C LEU A 457 -8.18 17.43 -15.13
N LYS A 458 -8.64 17.91 -16.28
CA LYS A 458 -8.97 19.32 -16.50
C LYS A 458 -10.44 19.45 -16.83
N ARG A 459 -11.07 20.48 -16.28
CA ARG A 459 -12.43 20.84 -16.68
C ARG A 459 -12.45 21.15 -18.18
N VAL A 460 -13.44 20.62 -18.89
CA VAL A 460 -13.66 21.01 -20.29
C VAL A 460 -14.32 22.40 -20.28
N GLU A 461 -13.72 23.35 -20.99
CA GLU A 461 -14.34 24.66 -21.21
C GLU A 461 -15.39 24.54 -22.32
N GLU A 462 -16.55 25.18 -22.12
CA GLU A 462 -17.65 25.23 -23.10
C GLU A 462 -17.33 26.08 -24.33
#